data_AF-A0A5R2N507-F1
#
_entry.id   AF-A0A5R2N507-F1
#
_cell.length_a   1.000
_cell.length_b   1.000
_cell.length_c   1.000
_cell.angle_alpha   90.00
_cell.angle_beta   90.00
_cell.angle_gamma   90.00
#
_symmetry.space_group_name_H-M   'P 1'
#
loop_
_entity.id
_entity.type
_entity.pdbx_description
1 polymer ?
#
loop_
_entity_poly.entity_id
_entity_poly.type
_entity_poly.pdbx_seq_one_letter_code
_entity_poly.pdbx_strand_id
1 'polypeptide(L)'
;MPLSETQQQVREMARQFAEDVIRPVAEALDRDERFPGEIYEQMGELGLFGISVPEAMGGPGFDTLTYALVMEELSRGYASVADQCGLVELISTLLVQHGTEAQRQQW
;
A
#
# COMPACT_ATOMS: atom_id res chain seq x y z
N MET A 1 1.94 -2.34 -23.46
CA MET A 1 1.44 -3.69 -23.12
C MET A 1 0.14 -3.52 -22.34
N PRO A 2 -0.90 -4.33 -22.59
CA PRO A 2 -2.08 -4.34 -21.71
C PRO A 2 -1.71 -4.85 -20.31
N LEU A 3 -2.45 -4.41 -19.29
CA LEU A 3 -2.32 -4.91 -17.92
C LEU A 3 -2.77 -6.37 -17.84
N SER A 4 -2.12 -7.18 -17.00
CA SER A 4 -2.60 -8.52 -16.67
C SER A 4 -3.95 -8.47 -15.95
N GLU A 5 -4.67 -9.60 -15.91
CA GLU A 5 -5.94 -9.70 -15.17
C GLU A 5 -5.74 -9.40 -13.68
N THR A 6 -4.69 -9.94 -13.07
CA THR A 6 -4.33 -9.67 -11.67
C THR A 6 -4.03 -8.18 -11.45
N GLN A 7 -3.27 -7.54 -12.33
CA GLN A 7 -2.99 -6.10 -12.24
C GLN A 7 -4.27 -5.26 -12.34
N GLN A 8 -5.22 -5.66 -13.18
CA GLN A 8 -6.51 -4.98 -13.30
C GLN A 8 -7.34 -5.16 -12.02
N GLN A 9 -7.37 -6.36 -11.45
CA GLN A 9 -8.08 -6.65 -10.20
C GLN A 9 -7.51 -5.88 -9.01
N VAL A 10 -6.18 -5.87 -8.84
CA VAL A 10 -5.52 -5.12 -7.75
C VAL A 10 -5.74 -3.62 -7.91
N ARG A 11 -5.64 -3.09 -9.13
CA ARG A 11 -5.94 -1.68 -9.42
C ARG A 11 -7.39 -1.35 -9.09
N GLU A 12 -8.34 -2.21 -9.46
CA GLU A 12 -9.76 -1.99 -9.19
C GLU A 12 -10.06 -2.01 -7.69
N MET A 13 -9.47 -2.94 -6.95
CA MET A 13 -9.57 -2.98 -5.49
C MET A 13 -9.02 -1.70 -4.85
N ALA A 14 -7.84 -1.24 -5.27
CA ALA A 14 -7.25 0.00 -4.76
C ALA A 14 -8.10 1.23 -5.12
N ARG A 15 -8.72 1.27 -6.32
CA ARG A 15 -9.64 2.35 -6.70
C ARG A 15 -10.87 2.38 -5.82
N GLN A 16 -11.53 1.24 -5.63
CA GLN A 16 -12.73 1.16 -4.79
C GLN A 16 -12.42 1.58 -3.35
N PHE A 17 -11.30 1.11 -2.79
CA PHE A 17 -10.86 1.55 -1.47
C PHE A 17 -10.61 3.06 -1.40
N ALA A 18 -9.95 3.63 -2.43
CA ALA A 18 -9.70 5.06 -2.49
C ALA A 18 -10.99 5.89 -2.60
N GLU A 19 -11.95 5.46 -3.41
CA GLU A 19 -13.23 6.16 -3.64
C GLU A 19 -14.20 6.02 -2.46
N ASP A 20 -14.32 4.83 -1.88
CA ASP A 20 -15.34 4.52 -0.87
C ASP A 20 -14.87 4.82 0.56
N VAL A 21 -13.56 4.67 0.83
CA VAL A 21 -13.01 4.78 2.20
C VAL A 21 -12.17 6.04 2.37
N ILE A 22 -11.22 6.32 1.48
CA ILE A 22 -10.25 7.41 1.68
C ILE A 22 -10.84 8.77 1.30
N ARG A 23 -11.32 8.91 0.06
CA ARG A 23 -11.76 10.18 -0.52
C ARG A 23 -12.85 10.90 0.29
N PRO A 24 -13.86 10.22 0.86
CA PRO A 24 -14.94 10.90 1.60
C PRO A 24 -14.47 11.61 2.88
N VAL A 25 -13.36 11.16 3.48
CA VAL A 25 -12.84 11.69 4.75
C VAL A 25 -11.57 12.54 4.59
N ALA A 26 -10.99 12.58 3.38
CA ALA A 26 -9.71 13.24 3.11
C ALA A 26 -9.67 14.72 3.54
N GLU A 27 -10.72 15.51 3.24
CA GLU A 27 -10.73 16.94 3.58
C GLU A 27 -10.80 17.18 5.10
N ALA A 28 -11.57 16.35 5.83
CA ALA A 28 -11.65 16.45 7.28
C ALA A 28 -10.33 16.04 7.93
N LEU A 29 -9.70 14.96 7.44
CA LEU A 29 -8.38 14.53 7.90
C LEU A 29 -7.31 15.62 7.72
N ASP A 30 -7.29 16.26 6.55
CA ASP A 30 -6.34 17.32 6.22
C ASP A 30 -6.54 18.55 7.11
N ARG A 31 -7.79 18.99 7.28
CA ARG A 31 -8.15 20.14 8.10
C ARG A 31 -7.87 19.93 9.58
N ASP A 32 -8.18 18.75 10.09
CA ASP A 32 -8.13 18.44 11.52
C ASP A 32 -6.78 17.85 11.95
N GLU A 33 -5.85 17.63 11.01
CA GLU A 33 -4.53 17.01 11.22
C GLU A 33 -4.62 15.68 11.99
N ARG A 34 -5.71 14.93 11.77
CA ARG A 34 -6.01 13.71 12.52
C ARG A 34 -5.29 12.51 11.92
N PHE A 35 -4.70 11.67 12.77
CA PHE A 35 -4.19 10.37 12.37
C PHE A 35 -5.32 9.40 11.94
N PRO A 36 -5.31 8.89 10.68
CA PRO A 36 -6.36 8.01 10.16
C PRO A 36 -6.04 6.51 10.40
N GLY A 37 -5.87 6.13 11.68
CA GLY A 37 -5.49 4.76 12.05
C GLY A 37 -6.43 3.69 11.49
N GLU A 38 -7.72 3.98 11.43
CA GLU A 38 -8.75 3.08 10.90
C GLU A 38 -8.61 2.80 9.39
N ILE A 39 -8.02 3.74 8.63
CA ILE A 39 -7.73 3.54 7.21
C ILE A 39 -6.50 2.63 7.10
N TYR A 40 -5.47 2.89 7.90
CA TYR A 40 -4.25 2.09 7.88
C TYR A 40 -4.47 0.64 8.33
N GLU A 41 -5.32 0.39 9.32
CA GLU A 41 -5.71 -0.98 9.69
C GLU A 41 -6.33 -1.74 8.50
N GLN A 42 -7.28 -1.13 7.80
CA GLN A 42 -7.88 -1.72 6.59
C GLN A 42 -6.86 -1.92 5.47
N MET A 43 -5.94 -0.98 5.27
CA MET A 43 -4.86 -1.13 4.28
C MET A 43 -3.95 -2.33 4.60
N GLY A 44 -3.71 -2.59 5.89
CA GLY A 44 -2.98 -3.78 6.35
C GLY A 44 -3.72 -5.07 6.02
N GLU A 45 -5.03 -5.12 6.25
CA GLU A 45 -5.88 -6.28 5.90
C GLU A 45 -5.92 -6.55 4.40
N LEU A 46 -5.85 -5.49 3.58
CA LEU A 46 -5.78 -5.58 2.12
C LEU A 46 -4.37 -5.96 1.59
N GLY A 47 -3.38 -6.08 2.46
CA GLY A 47 -2.00 -6.40 2.08
C GLY A 47 -1.28 -5.28 1.31
N LEU A 48 -1.70 -4.03 1.50
CA LEU A 48 -1.11 -2.88 0.79
C LEU A 48 0.24 -2.46 1.38
N PHE A 49 0.48 -2.74 2.67
CA PHE A 49 1.78 -2.54 3.30
C PHE A 49 2.70 -3.72 3.04
N GLY A 50 3.83 -3.48 2.35
CA GLY A 50 4.74 -4.57 1.96
C GLY A 50 4.22 -5.34 0.75
N ILE A 51 3.58 -4.67 -0.21
CA ILE A 51 2.93 -5.29 -1.35
C ILE A 51 3.91 -6.07 -2.26
N SER A 52 5.19 -5.68 -2.29
CA SER A 52 6.25 -6.42 -2.99
C SER A 52 7.02 -7.42 -2.12
N VAL A 53 6.72 -7.51 -0.82
CA VAL A 53 7.36 -8.48 0.07
C VAL A 53 7.06 -9.89 -0.45
N PRO A 54 8.08 -10.77 -0.59
CA PRO A 54 7.87 -12.10 -1.14
C PRO A 54 6.87 -12.94 -0.36
N GLU A 55 6.13 -13.83 -1.04
CA GLU A 55 5.20 -14.78 -0.42
C GLU A 55 5.87 -15.65 0.66
N ALA A 56 7.15 -16.03 0.45
CA ALA A 56 7.93 -16.79 1.42
C ALA A 56 8.18 -16.03 2.75
N MET A 57 7.97 -14.71 2.75
CA MET A 57 8.06 -13.82 3.92
C MET A 57 6.68 -13.29 4.35
N GLY A 58 5.59 -13.86 3.82
CA GLY A 58 4.21 -13.52 4.20
C GLY A 58 3.60 -12.33 3.46
N GLY A 59 4.27 -11.78 2.44
CA GLY A 59 3.74 -10.69 1.62
C GLY A 59 3.06 -11.16 0.33
N PRO A 60 2.45 -10.24 -0.45
CA PRO A 60 1.78 -10.59 -1.71
C PRO A 60 2.72 -10.88 -2.89
N GLY A 61 3.98 -10.48 -2.81
CA GLY A 61 4.97 -10.72 -3.87
C GLY A 61 4.69 -10.03 -5.20
N PHE A 62 3.92 -8.93 -5.21
CA PHE A 62 3.57 -8.23 -6.45
C PHE A 62 4.74 -7.42 -7.01
N ASP A 63 4.69 -7.20 -8.33
CA ASP A 63 5.73 -6.47 -9.05
C ASP A 63 5.60 -4.94 -8.91
N THR A 64 6.65 -4.23 -9.31
CA THR A 64 6.72 -2.76 -9.25
C THR A 64 5.60 -2.09 -10.06
N LEU A 65 5.15 -2.70 -11.16
CA LEU A 65 4.06 -2.15 -11.95
C LEU A 65 2.74 -2.22 -11.18
N THR A 66 2.46 -3.34 -10.53
CA THR A 66 1.27 -3.52 -9.68
C THR A 66 1.29 -2.54 -8.50
N TYR A 67 2.44 -2.39 -7.83
CA TYR A 67 2.62 -1.36 -6.80
C TYR A 67 2.33 0.06 -7.32
N ALA A 68 2.85 0.41 -8.50
CA ALA A 68 2.61 1.72 -9.09
C ALA A 68 1.12 1.98 -9.37
N LEU A 69 0.36 0.96 -9.81
CA LEU A 69 -1.08 1.07 -10.01
C LEU A 69 -1.83 1.31 -8.70
N VAL A 70 -1.45 0.62 -7.63
CA VAL A 70 -2.00 0.87 -6.28
C VAL A 70 -1.73 2.30 -5.84
N MET A 71 -0.48 2.76 -5.97
CA MET A 71 -0.10 4.12 -5.59
C MET A 71 -0.83 5.18 -6.40
N GLU A 72 -1.08 4.96 -7.68
CA GLU A 72 -1.88 5.86 -8.51
C GLU A 72 -3.30 6.03 -7.93
N GLU A 73 -3.97 4.92 -7.62
CA GLU A 73 -5.36 4.95 -7.14
C GLU A 73 -5.44 5.50 -5.71
N LEU A 74 -4.55 5.08 -4.79
CA LEU A 74 -4.49 5.64 -3.43
C LEU A 74 -4.24 7.16 -3.44
N SER A 75 -3.37 7.64 -4.33
CA SER A 75 -3.06 9.07 -4.47
C SER A 75 -4.25 9.88 -4.97
N ARG A 76 -5.16 9.27 -5.76
CA ARG A 76 -6.44 9.91 -6.17
C ARG A 76 -7.37 10.10 -4.98
N GLY A 77 -7.34 9.18 -4.02
CA GLY A 77 -8.07 9.30 -2.75
C GLY A 77 -7.53 10.43 -1.88
N TYR A 78 -6.31 10.24 -1.37
CA TYR A 78 -5.61 11.23 -0.55
C TYR A 78 -4.09 10.96 -0.53
N ALA A 79 -3.31 11.94 -0.99
CA ALA A 79 -1.86 11.80 -1.12
C ALA A 79 -1.13 11.47 0.20
N SER A 80 -1.60 11.98 1.34
CA SER A 80 -1.00 11.69 2.65
C SER A 80 -1.10 10.20 3.03
N VAL A 81 -2.24 9.55 2.72
CA VAL A 81 -2.41 8.11 2.94
C VAL A 81 -1.54 7.30 1.99
N ALA A 82 -1.45 7.71 0.72
CA ALA A 82 -0.58 7.06 -0.26
C ALA A 82 0.91 7.16 0.15
N ASP A 83 1.36 8.31 0.62
CA ASP A 83 2.74 8.51 1.09
C ASP A 83 3.12 7.53 2.22
N GLN A 84 2.21 7.32 3.18
CA GLN A 84 2.43 6.37 4.27
C GLN A 84 2.55 4.92 3.77
N CYS A 85 1.79 4.54 2.73
CA CYS A 85 1.93 3.26 2.05
C CYS A 85 3.33 3.11 1.43
N GLY A 86 3.77 4.13 0.70
CA GLY A 86 5.07 4.12 0.03
C GLY A 86 6.25 4.10 1.01
N LEU A 87 6.13 4.77 2.15
CA LEU A 87 7.16 4.74 3.19
C LEU A 87 7.36 3.33 3.76
N VAL A 88 6.26 2.64 4.10
CA VAL A 88 6.33 1.27 4.62
C VAL A 88 6.86 0.32 3.53
N GLU A 89 6.41 0.48 2.30
CA GLU A 89 6.90 -0.30 1.16
C GLU A 89 8.41 -0.15 0.95
N LEU A 90 8.93 1.08 1.04
CA LEU A 90 10.36 1.36 0.93
C LEU A 90 11.14 0.65 2.03
N ILE A 91 10.71 0.76 3.29
CA ILE A 91 11.39 0.13 4.43
C ILE A 91 11.37 -1.39 4.29
N SER A 92 10.23 -1.98 3.93
CA SER A 92 10.07 -3.41 3.69
C SER A 92 10.99 -3.89 2.57
N THR A 93 11.05 -3.15 1.46
CA THR A 93 11.95 -3.46 0.34
C THR A 93 13.42 -3.45 0.77
N LEU A 94 13.84 -2.44 1.56
CA LEU A 94 15.20 -2.36 2.07
C LEU A 94 15.54 -3.51 3.02
N LEU A 95 14.62 -3.91 3.89
CA LEU A 95 14.80 -5.07 4.78
C LEU A 95 14.89 -6.38 3.98
N VAL A 96 14.01 -6.57 2.99
CA VAL A 96 14.02 -7.76 2.13
C VAL A 96 15.30 -7.84 1.30
N GLN A 97 15.77 -6.74 0.73
CA GLN A 97 16.93 -6.77 -0.16
C GLN A 97 18.27 -6.73 0.56
N HIS A 98 18.35 -6.00 1.68
CA HIS A 98 19.61 -5.65 2.32
C HIS A 98 19.70 -6.01 3.80
N GLY A 99 18.60 -6.42 4.43
CA GLY A 99 18.59 -6.83 5.82
C GLY A 99 19.47 -8.06 6.06
N THR A 100 20.16 -8.11 7.19
CA THR A 100 20.77 -9.38 7.64
C THR A 100 19.68 -10.39 7.98
N GLU A 101 20.03 -11.67 8.06
CA GLU A 101 19.10 -12.72 8.48
C GLU A 101 18.42 -12.38 9.82
N ALA A 102 19.20 -11.88 10.78
CA ALA A 102 18.67 -11.48 12.08
C ALA A 102 17.65 -10.33 11.99
N GLN A 103 17.88 -9.35 11.10
CA GLN A 103 16.94 -8.24 10.90
C GLN A 103 15.65 -8.71 10.22
N ARG A 104 15.76 -9.60 9.22
CA ARG A 104 14.59 -10.17 8.51
C ARG A 104 13.76 -11.15 9.34
N GLN A 105 14.36 -11.77 10.36
CA GLN A 105 13.62 -12.64 11.29
C GLN A 105 12.95 -11.84 12.41
N GLN A 106 13.48 -10.66 12.74
CA GLN A 106 12.97 -9.82 13.82
C GLN A 106 11.77 -8.95 13.38
N TRP A 107 11.78 -8.50 12.13
CA TRP A 107 10.77 -7.60 11.53
C TRP A 107 10.25 -8.19 10.24
#